data_AF-A0A936ZX50-F1
#
_entry.id   AF-A0A936ZX50-F1
#
_cell.length_a   1.000
_cell.length_b   1.000
_cell.length_c   1.000
_cell.angle_alpha   90.00
_cell.angle_beta   90.00
_cell.angle_gamma   90.00
#
_symmetry.space_group_name_H-M   'P 1'
#
loop_
_entity.id
_entity.type
_entity.pdbx_description
1 polymer ?
#
loop_
_entity_poly.entity_id
_entity_poly.type
_entity_poly.pdbx_seq_one_letter_code
_entity_poly.pdbx_strand_id
1 'polypeptide(L)'
;MKNFVNDSLKKLRNTPKSLVLTYIIIYFLWGLGMNRFGAEMEIARFTFWWQVITCYIFYMVPISILLKEYHFFDQYAYGLVAMGILEFLGYWFQTSYAYPNNMLDHLFNPQNFSLGMALFFALYFPAGNWLVTKMHHLIFQKKEVKKP
;
A
#
# COMPACT_ATOMS: atom_id res chain seq x y z
N MET A 1 9.27 12.64 20.47
CA MET A 1 8.90 11.25 20.12
C MET A 1 7.61 10.76 20.80
N LYS A 2 7.46 10.80 22.14
CA LYS A 2 6.23 10.32 22.82
C LYS A 2 4.94 10.95 22.28
N ASN A 3 4.95 12.26 21.98
CA ASN A 3 3.77 12.97 21.46
C ASN A 3 3.38 12.46 20.07
N PHE A 4 4.33 12.33 19.15
CA PHE A 4 4.10 11.84 17.78
C PHE A 4 3.48 10.43 17.73
N VAL A 5 4.00 9.49 18.54
CA VAL A 5 3.47 8.12 18.59
C VAL A 5 2.05 8.11 19.14
N ASN A 6 1.80 8.86 20.22
CA ASN A 6 0.46 8.97 20.81
C ASN A 6 -0.54 9.59 19.83
N ASP A 7 -0.14 10.63 19.10
CA ASP A 7 -1.01 11.29 18.11
C ASP A 7 -1.32 10.38 16.92
N SER A 8 -0.34 9.60 16.46
CA SER A 8 -0.54 8.59 15.42
C SER A 8 -1.51 7.49 15.88
N LEU A 9 -1.35 6.98 17.09
CA LEU A 9 -2.26 5.99 17.67
C LEU A 9 -3.69 6.54 17.82
N LYS A 10 -3.84 7.80 18.25
CA LYS A 10 -5.15 8.47 18.31
C LYS A 10 -5.79 8.57 16.92
N LYS A 11 -5.04 8.96 15.89
CA LYS A 11 -5.55 9.01 14.51
C LYS A 11 -6.08 7.65 14.05
N LEU A 12 -5.33 6.58 14.29
CA LEU A 12 -5.76 5.21 13.95
C LEU A 12 -7.03 4.82 14.72
N ARG A 13 -7.04 5.03 16.04
CA ARG A 13 -8.18 4.66 16.90
C ARG A 13 -9.46 5.44 16.58
N ASN A 14 -9.33 6.71 16.22
CA ASN A 14 -10.46 7.58 15.91
C ASN A 14 -10.97 7.40 14.47
N THR A 15 -10.30 6.60 13.64
CA THR A 15 -10.74 6.37 12.27
C THR A 15 -12.06 5.56 12.27
N PRO A 16 -13.11 6.02 11.57
CA PRO A 16 -14.40 5.33 11.53
C PRO A 16 -14.27 3.88 11.08
N LYS A 17 -14.98 2.96 11.75
CA LYS A 17 -14.93 1.52 11.46
C LYS A 17 -15.29 1.19 10.00
N SER A 18 -16.26 1.91 9.42
CA SER A 18 -16.64 1.76 8.01
C SER A 18 -15.48 2.11 7.07
N LEU A 19 -14.73 3.16 7.38
CA LEU A 19 -13.57 3.58 6.61
C LEU A 19 -12.42 2.57 6.76
N VAL A 20 -12.14 2.10 7.98
CA VAL A 20 -11.14 1.03 8.21
C VAL A 20 -11.49 -0.22 7.42
N LEU A 21 -12.77 -0.62 7.39
CA LEU A 21 -13.21 -1.76 6.60
C LEU A 21 -12.99 -1.55 5.10
N THR A 22 -13.26 -0.36 4.57
CA THR A 22 -12.96 -0.03 3.17
C THR A 22 -11.46 -0.11 2.88
N TYR A 23 -10.60 0.42 3.77
CA TYR A 23 -9.15 0.26 3.65
C TYR A 23 -8.74 -1.22 3.56
N ILE A 24 -9.20 -2.04 4.50
CA ILE A 24 -8.87 -3.47 4.55
C ILE A 24 -9.27 -4.17 3.25
N ILE A 25 -10.50 -3.96 2.78
CA ILE A 25 -10.99 -4.61 1.56
C ILE A 25 -10.17 -4.18 0.34
N ILE A 26 -9.97 -2.87 0.17
CA ILE A 26 -9.25 -2.33 -1.00
C ILE A 26 -7.79 -2.81 -1.00
N TYR A 27 -7.08 -2.68 0.13
CA TYR A 27 -5.68 -3.11 0.22
C TYR A 27 -5.52 -4.62 0.11
N PHE A 28 -6.47 -5.41 0.63
CA PHE A 28 -6.44 -6.86 0.47
C PHE A 28 -6.62 -7.29 -0.99
N LEU A 29 -7.61 -6.74 -1.69
CA LEU A 29 -7.83 -7.03 -3.11
C LEU A 29 -6.67 -6.55 -3.98
N TRP A 30 -6.15 -5.36 -3.69
CA TRP A 30 -4.94 -4.85 -4.33
C TRP A 30 -3.78 -5.81 -4.12
N GLY A 31 -3.53 -6.25 -2.89
CA GLY A 31 -2.43 -7.15 -2.57
C GLY A 31 -2.53 -8.51 -3.23
N LEU A 32 -3.73 -9.09 -3.32
CA LEU A 32 -3.96 -10.31 -4.10
C LEU A 32 -3.66 -10.09 -5.59
N GLY A 33 -4.12 -8.97 -6.15
CA GLY A 33 -3.87 -8.59 -7.54
C GLY A 33 -2.38 -8.42 -7.83
N MET A 34 -1.67 -7.66 -7.00
CA MET A 34 -0.24 -7.39 -7.20
C MET A 34 0.63 -8.60 -6.94
N ASN A 35 0.30 -9.45 -5.96
CA ASN A 35 1.04 -10.70 -5.76
C ASN A 35 0.91 -11.64 -6.96
N ARG A 36 -0.29 -11.74 -7.55
CA ARG A 36 -0.51 -12.52 -8.76
C ARG A 36 0.20 -11.90 -9.97
N PHE A 37 0.02 -10.60 -10.19
CA PHE A 37 0.66 -9.88 -11.30
C PHE A 37 2.18 -9.97 -11.22
N GLY A 38 2.76 -9.78 -10.03
CA GLY A 38 4.19 -9.88 -9.82
C GLY A 38 4.75 -11.28 -10.13
N ALA A 39 4.00 -12.34 -9.79
CA ALA A 39 4.41 -13.71 -10.12
C ALA A 39 4.26 -14.02 -11.61
N GLU A 40 3.19 -13.55 -12.25
CA GLU A 40 2.89 -13.79 -13.67
C GLU A 40 3.82 -13.02 -14.61
N MET A 41 4.17 -11.80 -14.25
CA MET A 41 5.14 -10.98 -14.97
C MET A 41 6.59 -11.28 -14.58
N GLU A 42 6.80 -12.26 -13.69
CA GLU A 42 8.12 -12.60 -13.12
C GLU A 42 8.86 -11.36 -12.61
N ILE A 43 8.17 -10.48 -11.86
CA ILE A 43 8.78 -9.30 -11.22
C ILE A 43 9.20 -9.65 -9.80
N ALA A 44 8.22 -10.02 -8.98
CA ALA A 44 8.43 -10.37 -7.58
C ALA A 44 7.30 -11.27 -7.07
N ARG A 45 7.61 -12.10 -6.06
CA ARG A 45 6.62 -12.91 -5.35
C ARG A 45 6.91 -13.00 -3.86
N PHE A 46 5.86 -13.13 -3.06
CA PHE A 46 6.01 -13.54 -1.67
C PHE A 46 6.41 -15.01 -1.55
N THR A 47 7.11 -15.35 -0.46
CA THR A 47 7.41 -16.73 -0.09
C THR A 47 6.15 -17.51 0.25
N PHE A 48 5.19 -16.86 0.91
CA PHE A 48 3.92 -17.43 1.33
C PHE A 48 2.75 -16.50 0.99
N TRP A 49 1.63 -17.08 0.53
CA TRP A 49 0.45 -16.32 0.11
C TRP A 49 -0.15 -15.45 1.23
N TRP A 50 -0.06 -15.89 2.49
CA TRP A 50 -0.65 -15.18 3.63
C TRP A 50 0.09 -13.87 3.94
N GLN A 51 1.29 -13.66 3.41
CA GLN A 51 2.04 -12.42 3.58
C GLN A 51 1.33 -11.21 2.98
N VAL A 52 0.40 -11.42 2.04
CA VAL A 52 -0.53 -10.37 1.59
C VAL A 52 -1.25 -9.73 2.78
N ILE A 53 -1.64 -10.51 3.79
CA ILE A 53 -2.31 -9.98 4.99
C ILE A 53 -1.35 -9.14 5.82
N THR A 54 -0.14 -9.62 6.10
CA THR A 54 0.80 -8.88 6.94
C THR A 54 1.29 -7.59 6.27
N CYS A 55 1.60 -7.64 4.97
CA CYS A 55 2.07 -6.49 4.22
C CYS A 55 0.92 -5.52 3.93
N TYR A 56 -0.13 -5.95 3.25
CA TYR A 56 -1.15 -5.01 2.78
C TYR A 56 -2.11 -4.58 3.89
N ILE A 57 -2.46 -5.45 4.82
CA ILE A 57 -3.40 -5.11 5.89
C ILE A 57 -2.64 -4.56 7.10
N PHE A 58 -1.76 -5.33 7.72
CA PHE A 58 -1.18 -4.89 9.01
C PHE A 58 -0.12 -3.81 8.89
N TYR A 59 0.61 -3.74 7.77
CA TYR A 59 1.62 -2.71 7.55
C TYR A 59 1.05 -1.52 6.78
N MET A 60 0.50 -1.74 5.59
CA MET A 60 0.14 -0.64 4.70
C MET A 60 -1.14 0.09 5.12
N VAL A 61 -2.19 -0.57 5.61
CA VAL A 61 -3.43 0.14 6.01
C VAL A 61 -3.18 1.18 7.11
N PRO A 62 -2.48 0.87 8.22
CA PRO A 62 -2.18 1.90 9.23
C PRO A 62 -1.40 3.08 8.67
N ILE A 63 -0.38 2.82 7.85
CA ILE A 63 0.42 3.89 7.23
C ILE A 63 -0.46 4.74 6.30
N SER A 64 -1.29 4.10 5.48
CA SER A 64 -2.21 4.77 4.58
C SER A 64 -3.18 5.71 5.31
N ILE A 65 -3.75 5.24 6.42
CA ILE A 65 -4.63 6.04 7.29
C ILE A 65 -3.87 7.23 7.91
N LEU A 66 -2.62 7.05 8.31
CA LEU A 66 -1.80 8.14 8.85
C LEU A 66 -1.46 9.19 7.79
N LEU A 67 -1.30 8.76 6.54
CA LEU A 67 -0.94 9.61 5.40
C LEU A 67 -2.14 10.28 4.71
N LYS A 68 -3.37 9.81 4.91
CA LYS A 68 -4.55 10.22 4.12
C LYS A 68 -4.88 11.73 4.13
N GLU A 69 -4.50 12.44 5.19
CA GLU A 69 -4.77 13.88 5.36
C GLU A 69 -3.75 14.78 4.64
N TYR A 70 -2.63 14.21 4.17
CA TYR A 70 -1.60 14.96 3.45
C TYR A 70 -1.94 15.10 1.97
N HIS A 71 -1.29 16.04 1.28
CA HIS A 71 -1.43 16.17 -0.17
C HIS A 71 -0.79 14.99 -0.90
N PHE A 72 -1.21 14.77 -2.15
CA PHE A 72 -0.76 13.64 -2.98
C PHE A 72 0.76 13.50 -3.01
N PHE A 73 1.49 14.61 -3.21
CA PHE A 73 2.96 14.58 -3.29
C PHE A 73 3.62 14.22 -1.96
N ASP A 74 3.07 14.68 -0.84
CA ASP A 74 3.57 14.32 0.49
C ASP A 74 3.32 12.85 0.80
N GLN A 75 2.14 12.34 0.43
CA GLN A 75 1.83 10.91 0.52
C GLN A 75 2.78 10.07 -0.34
N TYR A 76 3.14 10.57 -1.52
CA TYR A 76 4.11 9.94 -2.40
C TYR A 76 5.50 9.88 -1.76
N ALA A 77 6.01 11.00 -1.23
CA ALA A 77 7.32 11.08 -0.61
C ALA A 77 7.43 10.26 0.68
N TYR A 78 6.47 10.41 1.60
CA TYR A 78 6.44 9.61 2.83
C TYR A 78 6.13 8.14 2.56
N GLY A 79 5.31 7.88 1.54
CA GLY A 79 5.00 6.55 1.05
C GLY A 79 6.22 5.82 0.53
N LEU A 80 7.10 6.52 -0.20
CA LEU A 80 8.38 5.96 -0.66
C LEU A 80 9.24 5.47 0.51
N VAL A 81 9.31 6.24 1.60
CA VAL A 81 10.07 5.83 2.80
C VAL A 81 9.48 4.55 3.41
N ALA A 82 8.15 4.50 3.57
CA ALA A 82 7.47 3.32 4.10
C ALA A 82 7.66 2.09 3.21
N MET A 83 7.45 2.22 1.91
CA MET A 83 7.64 1.11 0.97
C MET A 83 9.11 0.68 0.88
N GLY A 84 10.05 1.64 0.89
CA GLY A 84 11.47 1.34 0.87
C GLY A 84 11.88 0.44 2.04
N ILE A 85 11.38 0.73 3.25
CA ILE A 85 11.61 -0.12 4.42
C ILE A 85 10.98 -1.51 4.23
N LEU A 86 9.73 -1.57 3.77
CA LEU A 86 9.01 -2.83 3.57
C LEU A 86 9.71 -3.75 2.56
N GLU A 87 10.03 -3.21 1.39
CA GLU A 87 10.64 -3.96 0.28
C GLU A 87 12.07 -4.37 0.62
N PHE A 88 12.87 -3.45 1.17
CA PHE A 88 14.24 -3.75 1.59
C PHE A 88 14.28 -4.90 2.60
N LEU A 89 13.45 -4.85 3.66
CA LEU A 89 13.38 -5.91 4.65
C LEU A 89 12.79 -7.20 4.07
N GLY A 90 11.83 -7.09 3.16
CA GLY A 90 11.22 -8.22 2.46
C GLY A 90 12.27 -9.07 1.73
N TYR A 91 13.10 -8.41 0.92
CA TYR A 91 14.19 -9.06 0.18
C TYR A 91 15.33 -9.49 1.10
N TRP A 92 15.73 -8.66 2.06
CA TRP A 92 16.81 -8.97 3.00
C TRP A 92 16.50 -10.23 3.82
N PHE A 93 15.28 -10.35 4.33
CA PHE A 93 14.83 -11.54 5.08
C PHE A 93 14.34 -12.69 4.20
N GLN A 94 14.44 -12.58 2.87
CA GLN A 94 14.01 -13.62 1.93
C GLN A 94 12.53 -14.03 2.11
N THR A 95 11.72 -13.06 2.52
CA THR A 95 10.26 -13.20 2.64
C THR A 95 9.56 -12.72 1.36
N SER A 96 10.30 -12.00 0.49
CA SER A 96 9.93 -11.66 -0.88
C SER A 96 11.12 -11.98 -1.78
N TYR A 97 10.85 -12.42 -3.00
CA TYR A 97 11.87 -12.71 -4.01
C TYR A 97 11.62 -11.87 -5.25
N ALA A 98 12.66 -11.19 -5.72
CA ALA A 98 12.69 -10.63 -7.07
C ALA A 98 13.16 -11.73 -8.03
N TYR A 99 12.44 -11.91 -9.14
CA TYR A 99 12.84 -12.89 -10.15
C TYR A 99 14.04 -12.34 -10.93
N PRO A 100 15.13 -13.12 -11.06
CA PRO A 100 16.27 -12.70 -11.85
C PRO A 100 15.95 -12.77 -13.35
N ASN A 101 16.56 -11.88 -14.14
CA ASN A 101 16.49 -11.89 -15.61
C ASN A 101 15.06 -11.76 -16.15
N ASN A 102 14.22 -10.97 -15.48
CA ASN A 102 12.87 -10.74 -15.96
C ASN A 102 12.89 -9.86 -17.24
N MET A 103 11.80 -9.88 -18.00
CA MET A 103 11.73 -9.14 -19.28
C MET A 103 11.99 -7.64 -19.11
N LEU A 104 11.58 -7.06 -17.97
CA LEU A 104 11.76 -5.65 -17.67
C LEU A 104 13.22 -5.31 -17.31
N ASP A 105 13.92 -6.20 -16.61
CA ASP A 105 15.36 -6.10 -16.34
C ASP A 105 16.15 -6.05 -17.65
N HIS A 106 15.78 -6.87 -18.63
CA HIS A 106 16.44 -6.86 -19.95
C HIS A 106 16.14 -5.59 -20.75
N LEU A 107 14.90 -5.09 -20.67
CA LEU A 107 14.48 -3.89 -21.40
C LEU A 107 15.10 -2.61 -20.84
N PHE A 108 15.17 -2.49 -19.51
CA PHE A 108 15.56 -1.24 -18.85
C PHE A 108 16.95 -1.26 -18.23
N ASN A 109 17.57 -2.43 -18.06
CA ASN A 109 18.66 -2.74 -17.11
C ASN A 109 18.21 -2.77 -15.63
N PRO A 110 18.90 -3.55 -14.77
CA PRO A 110 18.47 -3.72 -13.37
C PRO A 110 18.44 -2.42 -12.55
N GLN A 111 19.31 -1.45 -12.84
CA GLN A 111 19.38 -0.19 -12.10
C GLN A 111 18.15 0.68 -12.39
N ASN A 112 17.80 0.86 -13.66
CA ASN A 112 16.62 1.62 -14.06
C ASN A 112 15.34 0.89 -13.68
N PHE A 113 15.31 -0.44 -13.77
CA PHE A 113 14.17 -1.22 -13.30
C PHE A 113 13.94 -1.03 -11.80
N SER A 114 14.99 -1.14 -10.99
CA SER A 114 14.92 -0.91 -9.55
C SER A 114 14.45 0.51 -9.20
N LEU A 115 14.95 1.52 -9.94
CA LEU A 115 14.49 2.91 -9.78
C LEU A 115 13.00 3.05 -10.16
N GLY A 116 12.59 2.47 -11.28
CA GLY A 116 11.19 2.45 -11.71
C GLY A 116 10.27 1.79 -10.68
N MET A 117 10.69 0.66 -10.10
CA MET A 117 9.95 -0.02 -9.04
C MET A 117 9.84 0.82 -7.78
N ALA A 118 10.92 1.51 -7.36
CA ALA A 118 10.86 2.43 -6.22
C ALA A 118 9.84 3.57 -6.45
N LEU A 119 9.86 4.17 -7.65
CA LEU A 119 8.90 5.22 -8.03
C LEU A 119 7.46 4.70 -8.12
N PHE A 120 7.28 3.46 -8.57
CA PHE A 120 5.99 2.78 -8.61
C PHE A 120 5.46 2.49 -7.20
N PHE A 121 6.30 1.97 -6.31
CA PHE A 121 5.91 1.69 -4.92
C PHE A 121 5.48 2.96 -4.17
N ALA A 122 6.14 4.10 -4.42
CA ALA A 122 5.74 5.38 -3.86
C ALA A 122 4.29 5.79 -4.21
N LEU A 123 3.72 5.28 -5.32
CA LEU A 123 2.33 5.54 -5.71
C LEU A 123 1.30 4.79 -4.86
N TYR A 124 1.67 3.73 -4.12
CA TYR A 124 0.71 2.86 -3.44
C TYR A 124 -0.18 3.61 -2.46
N PHE A 125 0.40 4.47 -1.63
CA PHE A 125 -0.35 5.21 -0.63
C PHE A 125 -1.24 6.30 -1.23
N PRO A 126 -0.74 7.23 -2.08
CA PRO A 126 -1.61 8.23 -2.68
C PRO A 126 -2.72 7.62 -3.56
N ALA A 127 -2.40 6.61 -4.38
CA ALA A 127 -3.41 5.94 -5.21
C ALA A 127 -4.39 5.11 -4.37
N GLY A 128 -3.90 4.41 -3.34
CA GLY A 128 -4.74 3.66 -2.41
C GLY A 128 -5.67 4.54 -1.60
N ASN A 129 -5.19 5.68 -1.08
CA ASN A 129 -6.01 6.65 -0.36
C ASN A 129 -7.06 7.29 -1.26
N TRP A 130 -6.71 7.62 -2.50
CA TRP A 130 -7.66 8.10 -3.49
C TRP A 130 -8.77 7.07 -3.76
N LEU A 131 -8.39 5.81 -4.00
CA LEU A 131 -9.34 4.74 -4.30
C LEU A 131 -10.24 4.44 -3.09
N VAL A 132 -9.69 4.35 -1.89
CA VAL A 132 -10.47 4.13 -0.65
C VAL A 132 -11.46 5.26 -0.43
N THR A 133 -11.02 6.51 -0.56
CA THR A 133 -11.89 7.69 -0.43
C THR A 133 -13.05 7.59 -1.41
N LYS A 134 -12.75 7.39 -2.69
CA LYS A 134 -13.77 7.27 -3.75
C LYS A 134 -14.77 6.15 -3.47
N MET A 135 -14.29 4.96 -3.10
CA MET A 135 -15.15 3.80 -2.83
C MET A 135 -15.98 3.97 -1.55
N HIS A 136 -15.40 4.53 -0.49
CA HIS A 136 -16.12 4.80 0.76
C HIS A 136 -17.26 5.81 0.54
N HIS A 137 -17.00 6.90 -0.18
CA HIS A 137 -18.02 7.88 -0.57
C HIS A 137 -19.16 7.23 -1.35
N LEU A 138 -18.84 6.40 -2.35
CA LEU A 138 -19.85 5.73 -3.18
C LEU A 138 -20.75 4.78 -2.38
N ILE A 139 -20.20 4.07 -1.39
CA ILE A 139 -20.93 3.05 -0.62
C ILE A 139 -21.71 3.67 0.55
N PHE A 140 -21.10 4.62 1.27
CA PHE A 140 -21.63 5.09 2.56
C PHE A 140 -22.23 6.49 2.53
N GLN A 141 -21.70 7.43 1.74
CA GLN A 141 -22.24 8.81 1.74
C GLN A 141 -23.53 8.96 0.94
N LYS A 142 -23.80 8.08 -0.03
CA LYS A 142 -25.07 8.11 -0.77
C LYS A 142 -26.29 7.78 0.12
N LYS A 143 -26.10 7.23 1.32
CA LYS A 143 -27.18 6.88 2.26
C LYS A 143 -27.72 8.07 3.08
N GLU A 144 -27.01 9.19 3.19
CA GLU A 144 -27.46 10.32 4.02
C GLU A 144 -28.44 11.28 3.32
N VAL A 145 -28.51 11.26 1.98
CA VAL A 145 -29.38 12.17 1.19
C VAL A 145 -30.82 11.63 1.02
N LYS A 146 -31.16 10.50 1.64
CA LYS A 146 -32.53 9.96 1.66
C LYS A 146 -33.00 9.71 3.09
N LYS A 147 -33.31 10.79 3.81
CA LYS A 147 -34.32 10.75 4.88
C LYS A 147 -35.46 11.70 4.47
N PRO A 148 -36.68 11.20 4.26
CA PRO A 148 -37.86 12.05 4.07
C PRO A 148 -38.19 12.84 5.34
#